data_AF-A0A6G3RZD9-F1
#
_entry.id   AF-A0A6G3RZD9-F1
#
_cell.length_a   1.000
_cell.length_b   1.000
_cell.length_c   1.000
_cell.angle_alpha   90.00
_cell.angle_beta   90.00
_cell.angle_gamma   90.00
#
_symmetry.space_group_name_H-M   'P 1'
#
loop_
_entity.id
_entity.type
_entity.pdbx_description
1 polymer ?
#
loop_
_entity_poly.entity_id
_entity_poly.type
_entity_poly.pdbx_seq_one_letter_code
_entity_poly.pdbx_strand_id
1 'polypeptide(L)' 'MFRNALEPWHLLILALVVILLFGSKKLPDTARSLGKSLRILKSETKAMKEEGVRTAEPAKAAADEPGAVR' A
#
# COMPACT_ATOMS: atom_id res chain seq x y z
N MET A 1 30.72 10.97 11.48
CA MET A 1 30.86 11.69 10.19
C MET A 1 29.69 11.44 9.21
N PHE A 2 28.53 10.94 9.67
CA PHE A 2 27.37 10.59 8.81
C PHE A 2 26.13 11.48 9.00
N ARG A 3 26.20 12.54 9.82
CA ARG A 3 25.02 13.33 10.21
C ARG A 3 24.53 14.32 9.15
N ASN A 4 25.32 14.57 8.09
CA ASN A 4 24.98 15.55 7.04
C ASN A 4 24.32 14.89 5.80
N ALA A 5 24.32 13.55 5.72
CA ALA A 5 23.74 12.82 4.57
C ALA A 5 22.20 12.83 4.55
N LEU A 6 21.58 13.31 5.63
CA LEU A 6 20.14 13.52 5.76
C LEU A 6 19.82 15.00 5.95
N GLU A 7 20.67 15.92 5.47
CA GLU A 7 20.25 17.32 5.42
C GLU A 7 19.07 17.43 4.45
N PRO A 8 17.88 17.82 4.94
CA PRO A 8 16.66 17.97 4.11
C PRO A 8 16.89 18.83 2.87
N TRP A 9 17.93 19.68 2.91
CA TRP A 9 18.41 20.50 1.83
C TRP A 9 18.75 19.73 0.54
N HIS A 10 19.42 18.58 0.64
CA HIS A 10 19.80 17.79 -0.54
C HIS A 10 18.57 17.18 -1.23
N LEU A 11 17.60 16.70 -0.44
CA LEU A 11 16.33 16.21 -0.97
C LEU A 11 15.54 17.31 -1.66
N LEU A 12 15.60 18.53 -1.14
CA LEU A 12 14.91 19.68 -1.71
C LEU A 12 15.52 20.07 -3.07
N ILE A 13 16.85 20.03 -3.19
CA ILE A 13 17.57 20.23 -4.46
C ILE A 13 17.23 19.11 -5.45
N LEU A 14 17.25 17.85 -5.02
CA LEU A 14 16.91 16.72 -5.88
C LEU A 14 15.47 16.83 -6.39
N ALA A 15 14.51 17.14 -5.50
CA ALA A 15 13.12 17.36 -5.87
C ALA A 15 13.00 18.51 -6.89
N LEU A 16 13.74 19.61 -6.69
CA LEU A 16 13.76 20.73 -7.63
C LEU A 16 14.28 20.31 -9.02
N VAL A 17 15.39 19.55 -9.07
CA VAL A 17 15.95 19.02 -10.31
C VAL A 17 14.96 18.10 -11.01
N VAL A 18 14.32 17.16 -10.29
CA VAL A 18 13.32 16.27 -10.87
C VAL A 18 12.10 17.05 -11.39
N ILE A 19 11.65 18.09 -10.69
CA ILE A 19 10.57 18.99 -11.16
C ILE A 19 10.99 19.74 -12.44
N LEU A 20 12.25 20.15 -12.56
CA LEU A 20 12.75 20.83 -13.76
C LEU A 20 12.82 19.89 -14.97
N LEU A 21 13.27 18.65 -14.79
CA LEU A 21 13.39 17.67 -15.87
C LEU A 21 12.03 17.11 -16.32
N PHE A 22 11.16 16.75 -15.37
CA PHE A 22 9.87 16.12 -15.66
C PHE A 22 8.74 17.14 -15.81
N GLY A 23 8.88 18.32 -15.22
CA GLY A 23 7.83 19.35 -15.16
C GLY A 23 6.88 19.17 -13.98
N SER A 24 6.32 20.29 -13.50
CA SER A 24 5.45 20.35 -12.31
C SER A 24 4.16 19.53 -12.42
N LYS A 25 3.70 19.21 -13.64
CA LYS A 25 2.49 18.40 -13.87
C LYS A 25 2.76 16.91 -14.00
N LYS A 26 3.90 16.48 -14.54
CA LYS A 26 4.18 15.05 -14.80
C LYS A 26 4.61 14.30 -13.55
N LEU A 27 5.41 14.92 -12.70
CA LEU A 27 5.85 14.33 -11.43
C LEU A 27 4.66 13.87 -10.54
N PRO A 28 3.67 14.74 -10.24
CA PRO A 28 2.51 14.33 -9.43
C PRO A 28 1.55 13.40 -10.18
N ASP A 29 1.46 13.51 -11.50
CA ASP A 29 0.60 12.65 -12.32
C ASP A 29 1.13 11.21 -12.35
N THR A 30 2.43 11.03 -12.58
CA THR A 30 3.12 9.73 -12.49
C THR A 30 3.09 9.17 -11.07
N ALA A 31 3.32 10.00 -10.05
CA ALA A 31 3.19 9.55 -8.65
C ALA A 31 1.74 9.11 -8.32
N ARG A 32 0.72 9.81 -8.84
CA ARG A 32 -0.68 9.42 -8.64
C ARG A 32 -1.03 8.14 -9.39
N SER A 33 -0.58 7.95 -10.63
CA SER A 33 -0.88 6.74 -11.40
C SER A 33 -0.20 5.52 -10.77
N LEU A 34 1.08 5.63 -10.41
CA LEU A 34 1.82 4.60 -9.68
C LEU A 34 1.22 4.34 -8.30
N GLY A 35 0.80 5.39 -7.58
CA GLY A 35 0.16 5.27 -6.27
C GLY A 35 -1.18 4.53 -6.33
N LYS A 36 -1.97 4.71 -7.40
CA LYS A 36 -3.20 3.94 -7.63
C LYS A 36 -2.89 2.45 -7.84
N SER A 37 -1.91 2.11 -8.67
CA SER A 37 -1.48 0.72 -8.87
C SER A 37 -0.95 0.08 -7.59
N LEU A 38 -0.09 0.80 -6.85
CA LEU A 38 0.42 0.35 -5.54
C LEU A 38 -0.68 0.17 -4.50
N ARG A 39 -1.73 0.99 -4.54
CA ARG A 39 -2.88 0.86 -3.62
C ARG A 39 -3.68 -0.41 -3.89
N ILE A 40 -3.90 -0.75 -5.16
CA ILE A 40 -4.57 -2.01 -5.54
C ILE A 40 -3.74 -3.20 -5.08
N LEU A 41 -2.46 -3.22 -5.47
CA LEU A 41 -1.51 -4.25 -5.05
C LEU A 41 -1.42 -4.37 -3.53
N LYS A 42 -1.43 -3.24 -2.80
CA LYS A 42 -1.39 -3.22 -1.34
C LYS A 42 -2.67 -3.74 -0.71
N SER A 43 -3.84 -3.43 -1.27
CA SER A 43 -5.12 -3.98 -0.81
C SER A 43 -5.18 -5.49 -0.99
N GLU A 44 -4.76 -5.99 -2.16
CA GLU A 44 -4.68 -7.43 -2.44
C GLU A 44 -3.67 -8.14 -1.52
N THR A 45 -2.47 -7.56 -1.37
CA THR A 45 -1.44 -8.09 -0.46
C THR A 45 -1.93 -8.07 1.00
N LYS A 46 -2.68 -7.04 1.41
CA LYS A 46 -3.24 -6.95 2.77
C LYS A 46 -4.33 -7.99 2.99
N ALA A 47 -5.22 -8.19 2.02
CA ALA A 47 -6.24 -9.23 2.08
C ALA A 47 -5.59 -10.62 2.25
N MET A 48 -4.58 -10.92 1.45
CA MET A 48 -3.82 -12.18 1.54
C MET A 48 -3.11 -12.35 2.88
N LYS A 49 -2.54 -11.27 3.43
CA LYS A 49 -1.90 -11.28 4.76
C LYS A 49 -2.90 -11.42 5.91
N GLU A 50 -4.09 -10.84 5.78
CA GLU A 50 -5.16 -10.99 6.78
C GLU A 50 -5.86 -12.34 6.69
N GLU A 51 -6.05 -12.91 5.50
CA GLU A 51 -6.57 -14.27 5.32
C GLU A 51 -5.62 -15.32 5.88
N GLY A 52 -4.30 -15.17 5.70
CA GLY A 52 -3.30 -16.01 6.36
C GLY A 52 -3.34 -15.96 7.90
N VAL A 53 -3.92 -14.90 8.48
CA VAL A 53 -4.15 -14.78 9.94
C VAL A 53 -5.55 -15.29 10.32
N ARG A 54 -6.57 -15.11 9.47
CA ARG A 54 -7.94 -15.63 9.69
C ARG A 54 -8.07 -17.14 9.47
N THR A 55 -7.18 -17.77 8.71
CA THR A 55 -7.08 -19.24 8.62
C THR A 55 -6.62 -19.89 9.94
N ALA A 56 -6.15 -19.09 10.91
CA ALA A 56 -5.88 -19.53 12.28
C ALA A 56 -7.08 -19.31 13.26
N GLU A 57 -8.31 -19.12 12.76
CA GLU A 57 -9.53 -19.16 13.58
C GLU A 57 -10.45 -20.29 13.09
N PRO A 58 -10.73 -21.31 13.92
CA PRO A 58 -11.39 -22.52 13.46
C PRO A 58 -12.89 -22.26 13.30
N ALA A 59 -13.42 -22.64 12.14
CA ALA A 59 -14.62 -23.47 12.00
C ALA A 59 -15.67 -23.40 13.14
N LYS A 60 -16.20 -22.22 13.46
CA LYS A 60 -17.32 -22.06 14.41
C LYS A 60 -18.52 -21.29 13.83
N ALA A 61 -18.76 -21.44 12.53
CA ALA A 61 -19.97 -20.94 11.87
C ALA A 61 -20.66 -22.02 11.02
N ALA A 62 -20.39 -23.30 11.27
CA ALA A 62 -21.06 -24.44 10.65
C ALA A 62 -21.84 -25.29 11.68
N ALA A 63 -22.47 -24.62 12.66
CA ALA A 63 -23.28 -25.26 13.69
C ALA A 63 -24.64 -24.56 13.92
N ASP A 64 -25.14 -23.79 12.94
CA ASP A 64 -26.51 -23.27 12.96
C ASP A 64 -27.26 -23.70 11.70
N GLU A 65 -27.31 -25.01 11.45
CA GLU A 65 -28.43 -25.63 10.73
C GLU A 65 -28.71 -27.01 11.35
N PRO A 66 -29.67 -27.10 12.28
CA PRO A 66 -30.42 -28.32 12.47
C PRO A 66 -31.90 -28.10 12.11
N GLY A 67 -32.27 -28.62 10.94
CA GLY A 67 -33.49 -29.43 10.86
C GLY A 67 -34.78 -28.73 10.45
N ALA A 68 -34.85 -28.30 9.20
CA ALA A 68 -36.11 -28.25 8.47
C ALA A 68 -36.49 -29.65 7.94
N VAL A 69 -36.77 -30.63 8.80
CA VAL A 69 -37.60 -31.81 8.46
C VAL A 69 -38.18 -32.41 9.75
N ARG A 70 -39.40 -32.04 10.13
CA ARG A 70 -40.43 -32.90 10.76
C ARG A 70 -41.78 -32.21 10.74
#